data_AF-A0A182T6W0-F1
#
_entry.id   AF-A0A182T6W0-F1
#
_cell.length_a   1.000
_cell.length_b   1.000
_cell.length_c   1.000
_cell.angle_alpha   90.00
_cell.angle_beta   90.00
_cell.angle_gamma   90.00
#
_symmetry.space_group_name_H-M   'P 1'
#
loop_
_entity.id
_entity.type
_entity.pdbx_description
1 polymer ?
#
loop_
_entity_poly.entity_id
_entity_poly.type
_entity_poly.pdbx_seq_one_letter_code
_entity_poly.pdbx_strand_id
1 'polypeptide(L)'
;MMSPTGRTDDLFAIIDVINKANRFVHISVMDYFPLTLYTRITHYWPYIDDALRKAAIERKISLRLLISLWDHSRPSEEYFLHSLEALSNALNGVDIQIRRFIVPASDDQKKIPFGRVNHNKYMVTDNTAYIGTSNWSGDYFIDTAGIGMVISSFDTNGTIIQELQSVFERDWNSKYAVRLS
;
A
#
# COMPACT_ATOMS: atom_id res chain seq x y z
N MET A 1 7.36 19.26 10.22
CA MET A 1 6.38 18.17 10.49
C MET A 1 5.03 18.81 10.79
N MET A 2 4.00 18.52 9.99
CA MET A 2 2.63 18.99 10.22
C MET A 2 1.85 18.02 11.14
N SER A 3 2.44 17.65 12.28
CA SER A 3 1.77 16.82 13.30
C SER A 3 1.66 17.62 14.61
N PRO A 4 0.44 17.89 15.12
CA PRO A 4 0.26 18.52 16.42
C PRO A 4 0.87 17.69 17.56
N THR A 5 1.32 18.36 18.63
CA THR A 5 1.82 17.70 19.84
C THR A 5 0.83 16.65 20.34
N GLY A 6 1.31 15.44 20.60
CA GLY A 6 0.50 14.30 21.03
C GLY A 6 -0.03 13.40 19.91
N ARG A 7 0.27 13.72 18.63
CA ARG A 7 -0.02 12.84 17.49
C ARG A 7 1.26 12.32 16.85
N THR A 8 1.20 11.08 16.37
CA THR A 8 2.27 10.48 15.57
C THR A 8 2.18 10.96 14.13
N ASP A 9 3.32 11.25 13.52
CA ASP A 9 3.41 11.52 12.08
C ASP A 9 3.00 10.28 11.27
N ASP A 10 2.24 10.49 10.20
CA ASP A 10 1.60 9.41 9.44
C ASP A 10 2.64 8.46 8.80
N LEU A 11 3.76 9.00 8.32
CA LEU A 11 4.86 8.19 7.80
C LEU A 11 5.44 7.27 8.88
N PHE A 12 5.69 7.82 10.07
CA PHE A 12 6.23 7.06 11.17
C PHE A 12 5.26 5.99 11.67
N ALA A 13 3.95 6.29 11.66
CA ALA A 13 2.92 5.31 11.98
C ALA A 13 2.91 4.14 10.98
N ILE A 14 2.97 4.41 9.67
CA ILE A 14 3.02 3.36 8.63
C ILE A 14 4.27 2.47 8.82
N ILE A 15 5.44 3.09 8.98
CA ILE A 15 6.71 2.37 9.17
C ILE A 15 6.67 1.54 10.46
N ASP A 16 6.13 2.07 11.55
CA ASP A 16 5.98 1.35 12.82
C ASP A 16 5.06 0.11 12.67
N VAL A 17 3.95 0.23 11.93
CA VAL A 17 3.06 -0.91 11.64
C VAL A 17 3.77 -1.99 10.81
N ILE A 18 4.53 -1.62 9.77
CA ILE A 18 5.36 -2.56 9.00
C ILE A 18 6.39 -3.24 9.91
N ASN A 19 7.03 -2.46 10.79
CA ASN A 19 8.05 -2.96 11.71
C ASN A 19 7.48 -3.86 12.80
N LYS A 20 6.19 -3.77 13.13
CA LYS A 20 5.54 -4.64 14.13
C LYS A 20 4.91 -5.91 13.57
N ALA A 21 4.78 -6.03 12.24
CA ALA A 21 4.28 -7.26 11.61
C ALA A 21 5.20 -8.46 11.90
N ASN A 22 4.61 -9.62 12.22
CA ASN A 22 5.34 -10.86 12.47
C ASN A 22 5.20 -11.88 11.34
N ARG A 23 4.15 -11.79 10.53
CA ARG A 23 3.82 -12.83 9.53
C ARG A 23 3.60 -12.27 8.15
N PHE A 24 2.75 -11.26 8.02
CA PHE A 24 2.40 -10.69 6.72
C PHE A 24 2.12 -9.20 6.82
N VAL A 25 2.24 -8.54 5.67
CA VAL A 25 1.79 -7.17 5.44
C VAL A 25 1.01 -7.15 4.13
N HIS A 26 -0.28 -6.81 4.22
CA HIS A 26 -1.16 -6.66 3.06
C HIS A 26 -1.51 -5.18 2.89
N ILE A 27 -1.32 -4.64 1.69
CA ILE A 27 -1.47 -3.21 1.41
C ILE A 27 -2.41 -3.02 0.22
N SER A 28 -3.40 -2.14 0.35
CA SER A 28 -4.24 -1.68 -0.76
C SER A 28 -4.21 -0.17 -0.86
N VAL A 29 -3.59 0.33 -1.93
CA VAL A 29 -3.43 1.76 -2.23
C VAL A 29 -3.76 2.05 -3.67
N MET A 30 -4.05 3.32 -4.00
CA MET A 30 -4.19 3.71 -5.40
C MET A 30 -2.83 3.76 -6.08
N ASP A 31 -1.91 4.57 -5.54
CA ASP A 31 -0.56 4.77 -6.09
C ASP A 31 0.52 4.37 -5.07
N TYR A 32 1.60 3.78 -5.56
CA TYR A 32 2.83 3.43 -4.85
C TYR A 32 4.07 3.90 -5.62
N PHE A 33 4.81 4.85 -5.07
CA PHE A 33 6.07 5.32 -5.63
C PHE A 33 7.10 5.63 -4.54
N PRO A 34 8.33 5.11 -4.64
CA PRO A 34 9.45 5.55 -3.81
C PRO A 34 10.01 6.91 -4.29
N LEU A 35 9.13 7.84 -4.67
CA LEU A 35 9.44 9.14 -5.27
C LEU A 35 8.46 10.21 -4.77
N THR A 36 8.79 11.48 -4.97
CA THR A 36 7.80 12.57 -5.02
C THR A 36 7.25 12.73 -6.45
N LEU A 37 5.93 12.92 -6.59
CA LEU A 37 5.24 12.94 -7.89
C LEU A 37 4.78 14.32 -8.33
N TYR A 38 4.40 15.18 -7.39
CA TYR A 38 3.77 16.49 -7.68
C TYR A 38 4.63 17.68 -7.24
N THR A 39 5.90 17.44 -6.94
CA THR A 39 6.89 18.47 -6.65
C THR A 39 7.56 18.98 -7.92
N ARG A 40 8.09 20.21 -7.92
CA ARG A 40 8.78 20.79 -9.08
C ARG A 40 9.96 19.94 -9.56
N ILE A 41 10.67 19.32 -8.61
CA ILE A 41 11.79 18.40 -8.87
C ILE A 41 11.39 17.05 -8.27
N THR A 42 11.52 15.98 -9.04
CA THR A 42 11.31 14.62 -8.55
C THR A 42 12.47 14.23 -7.64
N HIS A 43 12.16 13.85 -6.41
CA HIS A 43 13.12 13.34 -5.44
C HIS A 43 12.92 11.85 -5.23
N TYR A 44 14.04 11.12 -5.08
CA TYR A 44 13.97 9.76 -4.54
C TYR A 44 13.57 9.82 -3.07
N TRP A 45 12.55 9.04 -2.71
CA TRP A 45 11.93 9.07 -1.40
C TRP A 45 11.64 7.62 -0.97
N PRO A 46 12.58 6.95 -0.29
CA PRO A 46 12.55 5.50 -0.18
C PRO A 46 11.83 4.95 1.05
N TYR A 47 11.41 5.78 2.00
CA TYR A 47 11.19 5.33 3.38
C TYR A 47 10.22 4.14 3.54
N ILE A 48 9.09 4.15 2.81
CA ILE A 48 8.14 3.02 2.84
C ILE A 48 8.69 1.82 2.07
N ASP A 49 9.31 2.04 0.91
CA ASP A 49 9.92 0.97 0.08
C ASP A 49 11.07 0.26 0.82
N ASP A 50 11.94 1.01 1.49
CA ASP A 50 13.00 0.49 2.36
C ASP A 50 12.41 -0.35 3.49
N ALA A 51 11.33 0.11 4.15
CA ALA A 51 10.67 -0.63 5.23
C ALA A 51 10.09 -1.96 4.73
N LEU A 52 9.45 -1.96 3.55
CA LEU A 52 8.91 -3.18 2.92
C LEU A 52 10.02 -4.15 2.52
N ARG A 53 11.05 -3.68 1.82
CA ARG A 53 12.20 -4.51 1.43
C ARG A 53 12.87 -5.10 2.65
N LYS A 54 13.09 -4.32 3.70
CA LYS A 54 13.68 -4.78 4.96
C LYS A 54 12.83 -5.86 5.63
N ALA A 55 11.51 -5.64 5.73
CA ALA A 55 10.60 -6.61 6.31
C ALA A 55 10.63 -7.95 5.56
N ALA A 56 10.62 -7.93 4.23
CA ALA A 56 10.65 -9.13 3.40
C ALA A 56 12.02 -9.83 3.44
N ILE A 57 13.12 -9.09 3.30
CA ILE A 57 14.47 -9.64 3.19
C ILE A 57 14.98 -10.17 4.52
N GLU A 58 14.91 -9.36 5.58
CA GLU A 58 15.56 -9.66 6.86
C GLU A 58 14.69 -10.54 7.76
N ARG A 59 13.37 -10.35 7.70
CA ARG A 59 12.42 -11.01 8.62
C ARG A 59 11.48 -11.99 7.95
N LYS A 60 11.56 -12.12 6.62
CA LYS A 60 10.75 -13.05 5.83
C LYS A 60 9.25 -12.84 6.01
N ILE A 61 8.85 -11.59 6.20
CA ILE A 61 7.45 -11.19 6.24
C ILE A 61 6.87 -11.31 4.83
N SER A 62 5.76 -12.01 4.67
CA SER A 62 5.06 -12.13 3.39
C SER A 62 4.39 -10.79 3.04
N LEU A 63 4.64 -10.28 1.84
CA LEU A 63 4.05 -9.03 1.36
C LEU A 63 3.04 -9.31 0.25
N ARG A 64 1.85 -8.70 0.37
CA ARG A 64 0.89 -8.62 -0.74
C ARG A 64 0.48 -7.17 -0.98
N LEU A 65 0.74 -6.68 -2.17
CA LEU A 65 0.38 -5.31 -2.56
C LEU A 65 -0.68 -5.34 -3.65
N LEU A 66 -1.83 -4.73 -3.37
CA LEU A 66 -2.93 -4.56 -4.30
C LEU A 66 -3.00 -3.09 -4.72
N ILE A 67 -2.41 -2.78 -5.87
CA ILE A 67 -2.23 -1.42 -6.37
C ILE A 67 -3.24 -1.14 -7.47
N SER A 68 -3.86 0.04 -7.50
CA SER A 68 -4.89 0.31 -8.50
C SER A 68 -4.30 0.49 -9.89
N LEU A 69 -5.01 0.02 -10.91
CA LEU A 69 -4.69 0.28 -12.31
C LEU A 69 -5.90 0.90 -12.99
N TRP A 70 -5.72 2.10 -13.54
CA TRP A 70 -6.75 2.93 -14.12
C TRP A 70 -6.16 3.86 -15.18
N ASP A 71 -7.00 4.59 -15.93
CA ASP A 71 -6.57 5.39 -17.08
C ASP A 71 -5.58 6.53 -16.74
N HIS A 72 -5.41 6.85 -15.46
CA HIS A 72 -4.49 7.88 -14.97
C HIS A 72 -3.27 7.31 -14.23
N SER A 73 -3.13 5.98 -14.15
CA SER A 73 -1.91 5.34 -13.63
C SER A 73 -0.70 5.75 -14.47
N ARG A 74 0.42 6.08 -13.82
CA ARG A 74 1.65 6.42 -14.54
C ARG A 74 2.37 5.13 -14.94
N PRO A 75 2.76 4.95 -16.22
CA PRO A 75 3.47 3.74 -16.65
C PRO A 75 4.77 3.47 -15.89
N SER A 76 5.42 4.50 -15.35
CA SER A 76 6.66 4.35 -14.59
C SER A 76 6.49 3.61 -13.25
N GLU A 77 5.28 3.51 -12.72
CA GLU A 77 4.99 2.77 -11.49
C GLU A 77 5.36 1.28 -11.62
N GLU A 78 5.13 0.70 -12.80
CA GLU A 78 5.39 -0.71 -13.08
C GLU A 78 6.85 -1.07 -12.79
N TYR A 79 7.81 -0.19 -13.13
CA TYR A 79 9.22 -0.46 -12.88
C TYR A 79 9.53 -0.60 -11.38
N PHE A 80 8.88 0.17 -10.52
CA PHE A 80 9.06 0.07 -9.08
C PHE A 80 8.41 -1.18 -8.51
N LEU A 81 7.20 -1.51 -8.97
CA LEU A 81 6.49 -2.72 -8.57
C LEU A 81 7.25 -3.99 -8.99
N HIS A 82 7.68 -4.08 -10.25
CA HIS A 82 8.50 -5.20 -10.72
C HIS A 82 9.85 -5.29 -9.98
N SER A 83 10.50 -4.16 -9.69
CA SER A 83 11.73 -4.14 -8.89
C SER A 83 11.53 -4.69 -7.47
N LEU A 84 10.37 -4.44 -6.86
CA LEU A 84 10.04 -4.98 -5.55
C LEU A 84 9.69 -6.47 -5.63
N GLU A 85 8.82 -6.88 -6.56
CA GLU A 85 8.41 -8.28 -6.73
C GLU A 85 9.56 -9.20 -7.17
N ALA A 86 10.53 -8.69 -7.95
CA ALA A 86 11.69 -9.46 -8.41
C ALA A 86 12.53 -10.05 -7.26
N LEU A 87 12.46 -9.46 -6.05
CA LEU A 87 13.16 -9.98 -4.88
C LEU A 87 12.70 -11.39 -4.48
N SER A 88 11.42 -11.72 -4.71
CA SER A 88 10.88 -13.07 -4.44
C SER A 88 11.56 -14.15 -5.29
N ASN A 89 11.93 -13.81 -6.52
CA ASN A 89 12.60 -14.73 -7.43
C ASN A 89 14.13 -14.75 -7.20
N ALA A 90 14.69 -13.64 -6.71
CA ALA A 90 16.13 -13.48 -6.54
C ALA A 90 16.66 -14.00 -5.19
N LEU A 91 15.83 -14.01 -4.14
CA LEU A 91 16.26 -14.28 -2.77
C LEU A 91 15.45 -15.40 -2.12
N ASN A 92 16.14 -16.41 -1.59
CA ASN A 92 15.48 -17.54 -0.93
C ASN A 92 14.65 -17.08 0.29
N GLY A 93 13.42 -17.59 0.37
CA GLY A 93 12.47 -17.32 1.46
C GLY A 93 11.85 -15.92 1.45
N VAL A 94 12.13 -15.08 0.44
CA VAL A 94 11.43 -13.79 0.27
C VAL A 94 10.12 -14.04 -0.47
N ASP A 95 9.01 -13.55 0.07
CA ASP A 95 7.67 -13.67 -0.52
C ASP A 95 7.03 -12.29 -0.64
N ILE A 96 7.05 -11.76 -1.85
CA ILE A 96 6.43 -10.51 -2.26
C ILE A 96 5.58 -10.81 -3.49
N GLN A 97 4.30 -10.48 -3.41
CA GLN A 97 3.35 -10.66 -4.50
C GLN A 97 2.64 -9.33 -4.75
N ILE A 98 2.54 -8.94 -6.01
CA ILE A 98 1.89 -7.68 -6.38
C ILE A 98 0.80 -7.97 -7.41
N ARG A 99 -0.35 -7.32 -7.23
CA ARG A 99 -1.44 -7.35 -8.19
C ARG A 99 -1.93 -5.94 -8.49
N ARG A 100 -2.31 -5.74 -9.75
CA ARG A 100 -3.09 -4.59 -10.18
C ARG A 100 -4.57 -4.84 -9.92
N PHE A 101 -5.28 -3.86 -9.38
CA PHE A 101 -6.72 -3.92 -9.18
C PHE A 101 -7.44 -3.00 -10.16
N ILE A 102 -8.27 -3.60 -11.01
CA ILE A 102 -8.97 -2.92 -12.09
C ILE A 102 -10.46 -2.84 -11.77
N VAL A 103 -10.96 -1.62 -11.63
CA VAL A 103 -12.41 -1.40 -11.49
C VAL A 103 -13.06 -1.48 -12.87
N PRO A 104 -13.97 -2.43 -13.13
CA PRO A 104 -14.62 -2.52 -14.44
C PRO A 104 -15.46 -1.27 -14.71
N ALA A 105 -15.53 -0.91 -15.99
CA ALA A 105 -16.28 0.23 -16.47
C ALA A 105 -16.95 -0.09 -17.82
N SER A 106 -18.25 0.21 -17.91
CA SER A 106 -18.97 0.31 -19.19
C SER A 106 -18.55 1.59 -19.95
N ASP A 107 -18.91 1.68 -21.23
CA ASP A 107 -18.56 2.84 -22.05
C ASP A 107 -19.17 4.14 -21.54
N ASP A 108 -20.36 4.11 -20.95
CA ASP A 108 -20.95 5.29 -20.30
C ASP A 108 -20.23 5.67 -19.02
N GLN A 109 -19.79 4.69 -18.22
CA GLN A 109 -19.02 4.93 -17.00
C GLN A 109 -17.64 5.53 -17.30
N LYS A 110 -17.00 5.16 -18.41
CA LYS A 110 -15.72 5.74 -18.85
C LYS A 110 -15.82 7.23 -19.20
N LYS A 111 -17.02 7.73 -19.52
CA LYS A 111 -17.26 9.16 -19.79
C LYS A 111 -17.21 10.02 -18.52
N ILE A 112 -17.23 9.41 -17.33
CA ILE A 112 -17.15 10.12 -16.04
C ILE A 112 -15.68 10.19 -15.61
N PRO A 113 -15.01 11.36 -15.72
CA PRO A 113 -13.60 11.49 -15.37
C PRO A 113 -13.36 11.12 -13.91
N PHE A 114 -12.27 10.40 -13.66
CA PHE A 114 -11.81 9.97 -12.33
C PHE A 114 -12.81 9.11 -11.51
N GLY A 115 -13.95 8.70 -12.09
CA GLY A 115 -15.00 7.98 -11.36
C GLY A 115 -14.76 6.47 -11.20
N ARG A 116 -13.82 5.89 -11.95
CA ARG A 116 -13.61 4.43 -12.04
C ARG A 116 -12.21 4.05 -11.58
N VAL A 117 -12.00 4.07 -10.27
CA VAL A 117 -10.72 3.71 -9.63
C VAL A 117 -10.99 3.11 -8.26
N ASN A 118 -10.15 2.17 -7.83
CA ASN A 118 -10.11 1.75 -6.43
C ASN A 118 -9.25 2.76 -5.68
N HIS A 119 -9.84 3.51 -4.74
CA HIS A 119 -9.16 4.61 -4.05
C HIS A 119 -8.81 4.27 -2.61
N ASN A 120 -8.54 3.00 -2.31
CA ASN A 120 -8.12 2.55 -0.97
C ASN A 120 -6.79 3.20 -0.55
N LYS A 121 -6.61 3.31 0.78
CA LYS A 121 -5.34 3.59 1.46
C LYS A 121 -5.34 2.89 2.82
N TYR A 122 -5.13 1.59 2.80
CA TYR A 122 -5.03 0.83 4.04
C TYR A 122 -3.95 -0.24 3.97
N MET A 123 -3.51 -0.64 5.15
CA MET A 123 -2.61 -1.76 5.36
C MET A 123 -3.14 -2.60 6.51
N VAL A 124 -2.99 -3.92 6.40
CA VAL A 124 -3.35 -4.85 7.47
C VAL A 124 -2.24 -5.88 7.64
N THR A 125 -1.89 -6.15 8.89
CA THR A 125 -0.88 -7.13 9.30
C THR A 125 -1.52 -8.20 10.17
N ASP A 126 -0.72 -9.14 10.68
CA ASP A 126 -1.19 -10.14 11.64
C ASP A 126 -1.68 -9.56 12.98
N ASN A 127 -1.36 -8.29 13.28
CA ASN A 127 -1.63 -7.71 14.60
C ASN A 127 -2.13 -6.26 14.58
N THR A 128 -2.11 -5.58 13.43
CA THR A 128 -2.45 -4.16 13.34
C THR A 128 -3.09 -3.83 12.00
N ALA A 129 -4.05 -2.90 12.02
CA ALA A 129 -4.66 -2.30 10.86
C ALA A 129 -4.30 -0.80 10.80
N TYR A 130 -3.99 -0.31 9.61
CA TYR A 130 -3.82 1.11 9.31
C TYR A 130 -4.80 1.51 8.21
N ILE A 131 -5.54 2.60 8.41
CA ILE A 131 -6.42 3.21 7.41
C ILE A 131 -6.09 4.70 7.36
N GLY A 132 -5.83 5.23 6.17
CA GLY A 132 -5.49 6.64 6.01
C GLY A 132 -6.09 7.28 4.76
N THR A 133 -5.61 8.48 4.46
CA THR A 133 -6.03 9.26 3.28
C THR A 133 -4.94 9.37 2.21
N SER A 134 -3.70 9.10 2.57
CA SER A 134 -2.49 9.38 1.78
C SER A 134 -2.14 8.26 0.82
N ASN A 135 -1.99 8.56 -0.48
CA ASN A 135 -1.32 7.63 -1.39
C ASN A 135 0.15 7.47 -1.01
N TRP A 136 0.78 6.39 -1.46
CA TRP A 136 2.11 6.04 -1.01
C TRP A 136 3.17 6.61 -1.97
N SER A 137 3.18 7.93 -2.08
CA SER A 137 4.27 8.73 -2.69
C SER A 137 4.71 9.83 -1.73
N GLY A 138 5.96 10.27 -1.81
CA GLY A 138 6.58 11.10 -0.78
C GLY A 138 5.88 12.44 -0.53
N ASP A 139 5.35 13.06 -1.58
CA ASP A 139 4.65 14.34 -1.50
C ASP A 139 3.40 14.30 -0.61
N TYR A 140 2.71 13.15 -0.48
CA TYR A 140 1.58 13.01 0.45
C TYR A 140 2.00 13.10 1.92
N PHE A 141 3.26 12.77 2.24
CA PHE A 141 3.78 12.81 3.60
C PHE A 141 4.59 14.08 3.90
N ILE A 142 4.95 14.86 2.87
CA ILE A 142 5.75 16.08 3.01
C ILE A 142 4.88 17.33 2.87
N ASP A 143 4.00 17.36 1.86
CA ASP A 143 3.33 18.57 1.38
C ASP A 143 1.80 18.53 1.50
N THR A 144 1.20 17.39 1.91
CA THR A 144 -0.26 17.27 2.07
C THR A 144 -0.67 17.05 3.53
N ALA A 145 -1.85 17.59 3.89
CA ALA A 145 -2.48 17.31 5.17
C ALA A 145 -3.45 16.13 5.02
N GLY A 146 -3.35 15.16 5.91
CA GLY A 146 -4.18 13.96 5.91
C GLY A 146 -4.47 13.45 7.32
N ILE A 147 -5.17 12.32 7.41
CA ILE A 147 -5.36 11.60 8.66
C ILE A 147 -5.15 10.11 8.44
N GLY A 148 -4.45 9.49 9.38
CA GLY A 148 -4.31 8.05 9.52
C GLY A 148 -4.84 7.57 10.87
N MET A 149 -5.31 6.34 10.90
CA MET A 149 -5.76 5.64 12.10
C MET A 149 -5.07 4.28 12.18
N VAL A 150 -4.41 4.03 13.31
CA VAL A 150 -3.78 2.75 13.63
C VAL A 150 -4.64 2.04 14.67
N ILE A 151 -5.05 0.82 14.38
CA ILE A 151 -5.85 -0.03 15.26
C ILE A 151 -5.03 -1.29 15.53
N SER A 152 -4.62 -1.47 16.79
CA SER A 152 -3.99 -2.70 17.26
C SER A 152 -4.94 -3.42 18.21
N SER A 153 -4.94 -4.75 18.15
CA SER A 153 -5.75 -5.57 19.05
C SER A 153 -4.86 -6.56 19.79
N PHE A 154 -5.07 -6.68 21.09
CA PHE A 154 -4.52 -7.78 21.89
C PHE A 154 -5.41 -9.02 21.83
N ASP A 155 -6.65 -8.87 21.40
CA ASP A 155 -7.59 -9.96 21.18
C ASP A 155 -7.38 -10.60 19.81
N THR A 156 -7.63 -11.91 19.72
CA THR A 156 -7.31 -12.74 18.55
C THR A 156 -8.53 -13.08 17.69
N ASN A 157 -9.76 -12.77 18.14
CA ASN A 157 -11.00 -13.16 17.47
C ASN A 157 -11.99 -12.01 17.31
N GLY A 158 -12.66 -11.95 16.15
CA GLY A 158 -13.71 -10.98 15.84
C GLY A 158 -13.23 -9.53 15.78
N THR A 159 -11.97 -9.30 15.41
CA THR A 159 -11.36 -7.96 15.46
C THR A 159 -11.49 -7.22 14.13
N ILE A 160 -11.45 -5.88 14.18
CA ILE A 160 -11.38 -5.02 12.99
C ILE A 160 -10.21 -5.42 12.07
N ILE A 161 -9.11 -5.95 12.63
CA ILE A 161 -7.97 -6.45 11.84
C ILE A 161 -8.39 -7.63 10.97
N GLN A 162 -9.14 -8.59 11.52
CA GLN A 162 -9.63 -9.75 10.76
C GLN A 162 -10.68 -9.36 9.72
N GLU A 163 -11.55 -8.39 10.05
CA GLU A 163 -12.53 -7.86 9.10
C GLU A 163 -11.82 -7.15 7.92
N LEU A 164 -10.84 -6.30 8.21
CA LEU A 164 -10.07 -5.60 7.18
C LEU A 164 -9.23 -6.58 6.34
N GLN A 165 -8.64 -7.60 6.97
CA GLN A 165 -7.96 -8.68 6.26
C GLN A 165 -8.94 -9.43 5.33
N SER A 166 -10.18 -9.67 5.77
CA SER A 166 -11.20 -10.33 4.95
C SER A 166 -11.59 -9.47 3.74
N VAL A 167 -11.66 -8.14 3.89
CA VAL A 167 -11.85 -7.21 2.77
C VAL A 167 -10.69 -7.30 1.77
N PHE A 168 -9.45 -7.31 2.27
CA PHE A 168 -8.27 -7.47 1.42
C PHE A 168 -8.31 -8.79 0.64
N GLU A 169 -8.55 -9.92 1.33
CA GLU A 169 -8.59 -11.24 0.70
C GLU A 169 -9.73 -11.36 -0.32
N ARG A 170 -10.89 -10.77 -0.06
CA ARG A 170 -12.00 -10.71 -1.04
C ARG A 170 -11.55 -10.03 -2.32
N ASP A 171 -10.89 -8.87 -2.21
CA ASP A 171 -10.48 -8.09 -3.38
C ASP A 171 -9.29 -8.75 -4.10
N TRP A 172 -8.31 -9.24 -3.34
CA TRP A 172 -7.13 -9.96 -3.83
C TRP A 172 -7.49 -11.20 -4.64
N ASN A 173 -8.49 -11.97 -4.20
CA ASN A 173 -8.92 -13.20 -4.86
C ASN A 173 -10.02 -12.97 -5.91
N SER A 174 -10.43 -11.72 -6.13
CA SER A 174 -11.41 -11.39 -7.15
C SER A 174 -10.81 -11.45 -8.56
N LYS A 175 -11.68 -11.58 -9.58
CA LYS A 175 -11.29 -11.46 -11.00
C LYS A 175 -10.75 -10.08 -11.41
N TYR A 176 -10.84 -9.10 -10.52
CA TYR A 176 -10.40 -7.73 -10.75
C TYR A 176 -8.95 -7.50 -10.33
N ALA A 177 -8.37 -8.43 -9.55
CA ALA A 177 -6.96 -8.43 -9.18
C ALA A 177 -6.16 -9.27 -10.20
N VAL A 178 -5.36 -8.60 -11.01
CA VAL A 178 -4.51 -9.21 -12.05
C VAL A 178 -3.04 -9.12 -11.66
N ARG A 179 -2.22 -10.08 -12.09
CA ARG A 179 -0.77 -10.02 -11.87
C ARG A 179 -0.15 -8.86 -12.65
N LEU A 180 1.05 -8.43 -12.24
CA LEU A 180 1.86 -7.55 -13.07
C LEU A 180 2.11 -8.21 -14.43
N SER A 181 2.08 -7.40 -15.50
CA SER A 181 2.19 -7.85 -16.90
C SER A 181 3.62 -7.89 -17.38
#